data_AF-A0A7S0IM28-F1
#
_entry.id   AF-A0A7S0IM28-F1
#
_cell.length_a   1.000
_cell.length_b   1.000
_cell.length_c   1.000
_cell.angle_alpha   90.00
_cell.angle_beta   90.00
_cell.angle_gamma   90.00
#
_symmetry.space_group_name_H-M   'P 1'
#
loop_
_entity.id
_entity.type
_entity.pdbx_description
1 polymer ?
#
loop_
_entity_poly.entity_id
_entity_poly.type
_entity_poly.pdbx_seq_one_letter_code
_entity_poly.pdbx_strand_id
1 'polypeptide(L)'
;GGTYMLQHSASSLQVEQGKVVSVSNSHGHTTRCKWLLLDADSELVGLASHSTSTTSASPVKAIARCICVLDAPVLGGEGEEISVAVVTEAEQIVFVLQQDSSAAVCPAGKTLLHLSAESFSDKDPRAQLEPVLEQLLQARSRSVVSEEASESSAEHENEATNSAASEEVIGVRVLWGTFFQLPLRTAVSTDVRSKLPANILVCDDPPLSLGCDDDVTAAQKLFQKVCPDKPFLREEVISPPTSTEGVQE
;
A
#
# COMPACT_ATOMS: atom_id res chain seq x y z
N GLY A 1 20.16 -20.00 3.27
CA GLY A 1 18.87 -19.43 3.73
C GLY A 1 19.10 -18.03 4.26
N GLY A 2 18.08 -17.16 4.18
CA GLY A 2 18.08 -15.84 4.84
C GLY A 2 17.74 -15.96 6.33
N THR A 3 18.13 -14.98 7.14
CA THR A 3 17.81 -14.90 8.57
C THR A 3 17.08 -13.59 8.85
N TYR A 4 15.94 -13.66 9.52
CA TYR A 4 15.10 -12.51 9.86
C TYR A 4 15.12 -12.27 11.36
N MET A 5 15.28 -11.02 11.77
CA MET A 5 15.36 -10.59 13.18
C MET A 5 14.41 -9.40 13.39
N LEU A 6 13.22 -9.66 13.92
CA LEU A 6 12.24 -8.60 14.25
C LEU A 6 12.53 -8.02 15.64
N GLN A 7 12.13 -6.77 15.88
CA GLN A 7 12.40 -6.06 17.15
C GLN A 7 13.91 -5.94 17.49
N HIS A 8 14.76 -6.00 16.47
CA HIS A 8 16.21 -5.87 16.58
C HIS A 8 16.70 -4.65 15.79
N SER A 9 16.74 -3.49 16.44
CA SER A 9 17.24 -2.26 15.82
C SER A 9 18.76 -2.29 15.65
N ALA A 10 19.23 -1.88 14.48
CA ALA A 10 20.62 -1.49 14.27
C ALA A 10 20.90 -0.19 15.04
N SER A 11 22.06 -0.11 15.68
CA SER A 11 22.43 1.03 16.54
C SER A 11 23.69 1.76 16.08
N SER A 12 24.60 1.06 15.41
CA SER A 12 25.83 1.67 14.89
C SER A 12 26.41 0.91 13.72
N LEU A 13 27.19 1.63 12.91
CA LEU A 13 27.93 1.11 11.77
C LEU A 13 29.42 1.21 12.03
N GLN A 14 30.17 0.16 11.70
CA GLN A 14 31.63 0.23 11.63
C GLN A 14 32.04 0.48 10.19
N VAL A 15 32.85 1.52 9.97
CA VAL A 15 33.36 1.91 8.66
C VAL A 15 34.88 1.84 8.66
N GLU A 16 35.45 1.13 7.68
CA GLU A 16 36.89 1.01 7.47
C GLU A 16 37.21 1.38 6.03
N GLN A 17 38.21 2.24 5.81
CA GLN A 17 38.64 2.67 4.47
C GLN A 17 37.47 3.16 3.58
N GLY A 18 36.48 3.85 4.18
CA GLY A 18 35.32 4.36 3.47
C GLY A 18 34.29 3.30 3.06
N LYS A 19 34.31 2.11 3.66
CA LYS A 19 33.33 1.04 3.45
C LYS A 19 32.74 0.56 4.77
N VAL A 20 31.45 0.26 4.79
CA VAL A 20 30.83 -0.43 5.95
C VAL A 20 31.35 -1.86 6.01
N VAL A 21 31.74 -2.32 7.20
CA VAL A 21 32.24 -3.68 7.43
C VAL A 21 31.40 -4.47 8.43
N SER A 22 30.64 -3.79 9.29
CA SER A 22 29.74 -4.43 10.25
C SER A 22 28.64 -3.47 10.73
N VAL A 23 27.58 -4.08 11.25
CA VAL A 23 26.46 -3.39 11.94
C VAL A 23 26.36 -3.97 13.34
N SER A 24 26.23 -3.10 14.35
CA SER A 24 25.96 -3.51 15.73
C SER A 24 24.53 -3.19 16.11
N ASN A 25 23.84 -4.15 16.72
CA ASN A 25 22.47 -3.94 17.21
C ASN A 25 22.45 -3.34 18.63
N SER A 26 21.25 -2.93 19.07
CA SER A 26 21.02 -2.36 20.41
C SER A 26 21.39 -3.28 21.59
N HIS A 27 21.66 -4.56 21.35
CA HIS A 27 22.01 -5.55 22.35
C HIS A 27 23.53 -5.84 22.37
N GLY A 28 24.33 -5.09 21.61
CA GLY A 28 25.78 -5.24 21.55
C GLY A 28 26.27 -6.38 20.65
N HIS A 29 25.38 -7.04 19.90
CA HIS A 29 25.78 -8.05 18.92
C HIS A 29 26.19 -7.38 17.61
N THR A 30 27.35 -7.77 17.07
CA THR A 30 27.92 -7.21 15.84
C THR A 30 27.91 -8.24 14.73
N THR A 31 27.30 -7.88 13.60
CA THR A 31 27.24 -8.71 12.39
C THR A 31 28.11 -8.10 11.31
N ARG A 32 29.08 -8.85 10.77
CA ARG A 32 29.89 -8.40 9.63
C ARG A 32 29.09 -8.46 8.33
N CYS A 33 29.27 -7.46 7.46
CA CYS A 33 28.59 -7.37 6.18
C CYS A 33 29.50 -6.78 5.10
N LYS A 34 29.30 -7.21 3.84
CA LYS A 34 29.97 -6.63 2.67
C LYS A 34 29.18 -5.47 2.06
N TRP A 35 27.86 -5.57 2.17
CA TRP A 35 26.88 -4.60 1.70
C TRP A 35 25.88 -4.36 2.81
N LEU A 36 25.38 -3.13 2.90
CA LEU A 36 24.30 -2.75 3.79
C LEU A 36 23.19 -2.14 2.95
N LEU A 37 21.97 -2.64 3.09
CA LEU A 37 20.78 -2.05 2.48
C LEU A 37 19.97 -1.37 3.58
N LEU A 38 19.61 -0.12 3.35
CA LEU A 38 18.75 0.68 4.21
C LEU A 38 17.39 0.82 3.54
N ASP A 39 16.33 0.63 4.30
CA ASP A 39 14.97 0.96 3.89
C ASP A 39 14.62 2.40 4.25
N ALA A 40 13.43 2.85 3.84
CA ALA A 40 12.98 4.22 4.03
C ALA A 40 12.81 4.61 5.52
N ASP A 41 12.72 3.63 6.43
CA ASP A 41 12.63 3.82 7.88
C ASP A 41 13.99 3.85 8.58
N SER A 42 15.07 3.56 7.85
CA SER A 42 16.41 3.61 8.40
C SER A 42 16.87 5.05 8.60
N GLU A 43 17.43 5.36 9.77
CA GLU A 43 17.99 6.67 10.06
C GLU A 43 19.51 6.59 10.28
N LEU A 44 20.28 7.33 9.48
CA LEU A 44 21.73 7.49 9.68
C LEU A 44 22.05 8.80 10.41
N VAL A 45 21.99 8.72 11.73
CA VAL A 45 22.38 9.82 12.62
C VAL A 45 23.91 9.96 12.66
N GLY A 46 24.44 11.13 12.32
CA GLY A 46 25.87 11.46 12.44
C GLY A 46 26.65 11.70 11.14
N LEU A 47 26.09 11.38 9.96
CA LEU A 47 26.63 11.80 8.65
C LEU A 47 26.07 13.14 8.18
N ALA A 48 25.00 13.61 8.82
CA ALA A 48 24.53 14.98 8.69
C ALA A 48 25.55 15.89 9.41
N SER A 49 26.45 16.48 8.62
CA SER A 49 27.19 17.67 9.03
C SER A 49 26.17 18.67 9.57
N HIS A 50 26.49 19.39 10.65
CA HIS A 50 25.68 20.49 11.21
C HIS A 50 25.32 21.51 10.12
N SER A 51 24.27 21.23 9.35
CA SER A 51 23.67 22.17 8.43
C SER A 51 22.46 22.72 9.14
N THR A 52 22.67 23.82 9.86
CA THR A 52 21.61 24.75 10.23
C THR A 52 21.11 25.53 9.01
N SER A 53 21.02 24.87 7.84
CA SER A 53 20.42 25.47 6.67
C SER A 53 18.91 25.43 6.87
N THR A 54 18.36 26.62 7.15
CA THR A 54 16.99 27.01 6.86
C THR A 54 16.76 26.86 5.35
N THR A 55 16.78 25.63 4.87
CA THR A 55 16.45 25.25 3.51
C THR A 55 14.95 25.14 3.53
N SER A 56 14.26 26.00 2.77
CA SER A 56 12.82 25.91 2.54
C SER A 56 12.48 24.43 2.31
N ALA A 57 11.83 23.80 3.29
CA ALA A 57 11.53 22.39 3.23
C ALA A 57 10.77 22.14 1.93
N SER A 58 11.39 21.42 0.99
CA SER A 58 10.66 20.91 -0.16
C SER A 58 9.43 20.19 0.38
N PRO A 59 8.24 20.39 -0.19
CA PRO A 59 7.03 19.80 0.35
C PRO A 59 7.24 18.30 0.48
N VAL A 60 7.05 17.78 1.70
CA VAL A 60 7.14 16.35 1.97
C VAL A 60 6.10 15.67 1.09
N LYS A 61 6.56 14.87 0.14
CA LYS A 61 5.64 14.08 -0.69
C LYS A 61 4.92 13.09 0.22
N ALA A 62 3.62 12.95 0.05
CA ALA A 62 2.82 12.05 0.84
C ALA A 62 1.63 11.52 0.04
N ILE A 63 1.06 10.44 0.53
CA ILE A 63 -0.14 9.80 -0.02
C ILE A 63 -1.29 10.06 0.96
N ALA A 64 -2.37 10.64 0.47
CA ALA A 64 -3.61 10.71 1.22
C ALA A 64 -4.28 9.34 1.13
N ARG A 65 -4.67 8.78 2.27
CA ARG A 65 -5.32 7.48 2.36
C ARG A 65 -6.64 7.59 3.09
N CYS A 66 -7.65 6.92 2.56
CA CYS A 66 -8.87 6.57 3.27
C CYS A 66 -8.99 5.05 3.31
N ILE A 67 -9.29 4.49 4.46
CA ILE A 67 -9.60 3.06 4.62
C ILE A 67 -10.96 2.97 5.30
N CYS A 68 -11.89 2.24 4.69
CA CYS A 68 -13.24 2.04 5.21
C CYS A 68 -13.62 0.55 5.26
N VAL A 69 -14.32 0.17 6.31
CA VAL A 69 -15.08 -1.09 6.36
C VAL A 69 -16.54 -0.77 6.07
N LEU A 70 -17.08 -1.41 5.05
CA LEU A 70 -18.45 -1.24 4.58
C LEU A 70 -19.26 -2.51 4.87
N ASP A 71 -20.59 -2.38 4.94
CA ASP A 71 -21.50 -3.52 5.04
C ASP A 71 -21.89 -4.14 3.69
N ALA A 72 -21.52 -3.50 2.58
CA ALA A 72 -21.74 -3.97 1.21
C ALA A 72 -20.72 -3.33 0.23
N PRO A 73 -20.53 -3.90 -0.98
CA PRO A 73 -19.65 -3.34 -2.00
C PRO A 73 -20.20 -2.04 -2.61
N VAL A 74 -19.30 -1.11 -2.94
CA VAL A 74 -19.59 0.14 -3.69
C VAL A 74 -19.13 0.06 -5.15
N LEU A 75 -18.17 -0.81 -5.46
CA LEU A 75 -17.74 -1.15 -6.81
C LEU A 75 -18.27 -2.55 -7.19
N GLY A 76 -18.68 -2.74 -8.44
CA GLY A 76 -19.03 -4.06 -8.97
C GLY A 76 -20.33 -4.68 -8.41
N GLY A 77 -20.47 -5.99 -8.56
CA GLY A 77 -21.59 -6.80 -8.07
C GLY A 77 -21.17 -7.81 -6.99
N GLU A 78 -22.13 -8.58 -6.46
CA GLU A 78 -21.83 -9.64 -5.49
C GLU A 78 -20.92 -10.71 -6.10
N GLY A 79 -19.91 -11.16 -5.33
CA GLY A 79 -18.99 -12.23 -5.73
C GLY A 79 -17.67 -11.77 -6.37
N GLU A 80 -17.41 -10.47 -6.48
CA GLU A 80 -16.09 -9.95 -6.84
C GLU A 80 -15.16 -9.90 -5.62
N GLU A 81 -14.14 -10.76 -5.59
CA GLU A 81 -13.13 -10.80 -4.52
C GLU A 81 -12.34 -9.48 -4.42
N ILE A 82 -11.95 -8.92 -5.58
CA ILE A 82 -11.18 -7.68 -5.69
C ILE A 82 -11.72 -6.84 -6.85
N SER A 83 -12.00 -5.57 -6.59
CA SER A 83 -12.37 -4.59 -7.61
C SER A 83 -11.44 -3.37 -7.52
N VAL A 84 -10.95 -2.90 -8.67
CA VAL A 84 -10.08 -1.73 -8.77
C VAL A 84 -10.71 -0.69 -9.68
N ALA A 85 -10.71 0.57 -9.25
CA ALA A 85 -11.17 1.69 -10.05
C ALA A 85 -10.23 2.89 -9.94
N VAL A 86 -10.30 3.75 -10.94
CA VAL A 86 -9.66 5.07 -10.93
C VAL A 86 -10.77 6.10 -11.04
N VAL A 87 -10.89 6.96 -10.03
CA VAL A 87 -11.89 8.02 -9.98
C VAL A 87 -11.17 9.36 -10.10
N THR A 88 -11.75 10.28 -10.87
CA THR A 88 -11.25 11.64 -10.99
C THR A 88 -12.23 12.63 -10.38
N GLU A 89 -11.78 13.40 -9.41
CA GLU A 89 -12.57 14.44 -8.73
C GLU A 89 -11.77 15.75 -8.75
N ALA A 90 -12.34 16.81 -9.35
CA ALA A 90 -11.67 18.11 -9.49
C ALA A 90 -10.19 18.01 -9.96
N GLU A 91 -9.92 17.23 -11.02
CA GLU A 91 -8.59 16.94 -11.60
C GLU A 91 -7.65 16.08 -10.74
N GLN A 92 -8.08 15.66 -9.55
CA GLN A 92 -7.35 14.69 -8.74
C GLN A 92 -7.63 13.26 -9.20
N ILE A 93 -6.59 12.47 -9.39
CA ILE A 93 -6.68 11.03 -9.61
C ILE A 93 -6.70 10.32 -8.26
N VAL A 94 -7.74 9.52 -8.00
CA VAL A 94 -7.89 8.68 -6.82
C VAL A 94 -7.96 7.22 -7.22
N PHE A 95 -7.05 6.43 -6.69
CA PHE A 95 -7.07 4.98 -6.83
C PHE A 95 -7.99 4.37 -5.78
N VAL A 96 -8.90 3.53 -6.23
CA VAL A 96 -9.88 2.84 -5.38
C VAL A 96 -9.62 1.34 -5.48
N LEU A 97 -9.36 0.71 -4.34
CA LEU A 97 -9.22 -0.74 -4.21
C LEU A 97 -10.28 -1.23 -3.23
N GLN A 98 -11.16 -2.10 -3.71
CA GLN A 98 -12.18 -2.77 -2.93
C GLN A 98 -11.85 -4.25 -2.83
N GLN A 99 -11.99 -4.82 -1.64
CA GLN A 99 -11.78 -6.24 -1.40
C GLN A 99 -12.84 -6.78 -0.45
N ASP A 100 -13.38 -7.95 -0.74
CA ASP A 100 -14.36 -8.59 0.13
C ASP A 100 -13.70 -9.57 1.12
N SER A 101 -14.53 -10.31 1.87
CA SER A 101 -14.04 -11.28 2.84
C SER A 101 -13.34 -12.51 2.23
N SER A 102 -13.55 -12.81 0.95
CA SER A 102 -12.91 -13.95 0.28
C SER A 102 -11.41 -13.72 0.05
N ALA A 103 -10.99 -12.45 -0.06
CA ALA A 103 -9.58 -12.05 -0.04
C ALA A 103 -8.92 -12.16 1.36
N ALA A 104 -9.66 -12.64 2.38
CA ALA A 104 -9.23 -12.77 3.76
C ALA A 104 -8.74 -11.46 4.43
N VAL A 105 -9.26 -10.31 3.97
CA VAL A 105 -8.90 -8.98 4.50
C VAL A 105 -9.93 -8.39 5.48
N CYS A 106 -11.14 -8.94 5.53
CA CYS A 106 -12.20 -8.48 6.42
C CYS A 106 -13.20 -9.61 6.79
N PRO A 107 -14.06 -9.44 7.82
CA PRO A 107 -15.05 -10.44 8.20
C PRO A 107 -16.11 -10.70 7.11
N ALA A 108 -16.77 -11.86 7.17
CA ALA A 108 -17.83 -12.22 6.22
C ALA A 108 -18.96 -11.18 6.12
N GLY A 109 -19.44 -10.94 4.90
CA GLY A 109 -20.47 -9.94 4.61
C GLY A 109 -20.01 -8.50 4.88
N LYS A 110 -18.72 -8.24 4.77
CA LYS A 110 -18.11 -6.91 4.85
C LYS A 110 -17.22 -6.70 3.63
N THR A 111 -16.89 -5.44 3.41
CA THR A 111 -16.01 -5.01 2.32
C THR A 111 -14.99 -4.01 2.86
N LEU A 112 -13.72 -4.20 2.50
CA LEU A 112 -12.65 -3.26 2.80
C LEU A 112 -12.40 -2.37 1.57
N LEU A 113 -12.50 -1.06 1.75
CA LEU A 113 -12.32 -0.05 0.71
C LEU A 113 -11.09 0.81 1.03
N HIS A 114 -10.19 0.95 0.07
CA HIS A 114 -9.03 1.83 0.12
C HIS A 114 -9.14 2.91 -0.94
N LEU A 115 -9.02 4.18 -0.55
CA LEU A 115 -8.82 5.30 -1.49
C LEU A 115 -7.41 5.83 -1.29
N SER A 116 -6.70 6.07 -2.39
CA SER A 116 -5.32 6.56 -2.36
C SER A 116 -5.10 7.63 -3.43
N ALA A 117 -4.54 8.76 -3.03
CA ALA A 117 -4.21 9.86 -3.95
C ALA A 117 -2.92 10.56 -3.51
N GLU A 118 -2.25 11.27 -4.41
CA GLU A 118 -1.18 12.18 -4.00
C GLU A 118 -1.75 13.23 -3.03
N SER A 119 -1.07 13.47 -1.91
CA SER A 119 -1.50 14.46 -0.93
C SER A 119 -1.28 15.87 -1.45
N PHE A 120 -2.29 16.73 -1.27
CA PHE A 120 -2.10 18.16 -1.40
C PHE A 120 -1.49 18.75 -0.14
N SER A 121 -0.55 19.67 -0.28
CA SER A 121 0.16 20.26 0.86
C SER A 121 -0.72 21.16 1.75
N ASP A 122 -1.84 21.64 1.21
CA ASP A 122 -2.76 22.60 1.81
C ASP A 122 -4.08 21.98 2.30
N LYS A 123 -4.26 20.66 2.15
CA LYS A 123 -5.49 19.96 2.55
C LYS A 123 -5.19 18.77 3.45
N ASP A 124 -6.06 18.55 4.43
CA ASP A 124 -6.05 17.31 5.18
C ASP A 124 -6.61 16.15 4.31
N PRO A 125 -6.19 14.89 4.57
CA PRO A 125 -6.62 13.73 3.79
C PRO A 125 -8.13 13.51 3.78
N ARG A 126 -8.86 13.93 4.82
CA ARG A 126 -10.31 13.79 4.89
C ARG A 126 -10.98 14.77 3.93
N ALA A 127 -10.64 16.06 4.03
CA ALA A 127 -11.13 17.09 3.12
C ALA A 127 -10.81 16.77 1.65
N GLN A 128 -9.72 16.03 1.40
CA GLN A 128 -9.34 15.57 0.07
C GLN A 128 -10.16 14.36 -0.43
N LEU A 129 -10.37 13.33 0.39
CA LEU A 129 -10.90 12.04 -0.06
C LEU A 129 -12.38 11.78 0.30
N GLU A 130 -12.93 12.50 1.27
CA GLU A 130 -14.34 12.37 1.68
C GLU A 130 -15.32 12.65 0.52
N PRO A 131 -15.12 13.67 -0.35
CA PRO A 131 -15.99 13.89 -1.51
C PRO A 131 -16.07 12.68 -2.46
N VAL A 132 -14.94 12.00 -2.68
CA VAL A 132 -14.86 10.81 -3.54
C VAL A 132 -15.56 9.62 -2.87
N LEU A 133 -15.39 9.45 -1.56
CA LEU A 133 -16.10 8.42 -0.81
C LEU A 133 -17.63 8.63 -0.88
N GLU A 134 -18.10 9.86 -0.67
CA GLU A 134 -19.52 10.19 -0.78
C GLU A 134 -20.06 9.95 -2.19
N GLN A 135 -19.30 10.31 -3.23
CA GLN A 135 -19.65 10.05 -4.61
C GLN A 135 -19.85 8.57 -4.88
N LEU A 136 -18.95 7.71 -4.39
CA LEU A 136 -19.05 6.25 -4.55
C LEU A 136 -20.29 5.68 -3.85
N LEU A 137 -20.55 6.10 -2.61
CA LEU A 137 -21.72 5.67 -1.84
C LEU A 137 -23.04 6.12 -2.50
N GLN A 138 -23.10 7.35 -3.00
CA GLN A 138 -24.26 7.88 -3.71
C GLN A 138 -24.48 7.17 -5.05
N ALA A 139 -23.42 6.90 -5.82
CA ALA A 139 -23.49 6.17 -7.07
C ALA A 139 -24.09 4.77 -6.86
N ARG A 140 -23.63 4.07 -5.82
CA ARG A 140 -24.17 2.75 -5.46
C ARG A 140 -25.64 2.82 -5.06
N SER A 141 -26.00 3.77 -4.21
CA SER A 141 -27.38 3.95 -3.75
C SER A 141 -28.35 4.21 -4.93
N ARG A 142 -27.94 5.00 -5.92
CA ARG A 142 -28.73 5.24 -7.15
C ARG A 142 -28.89 3.98 -7.99
N SER A 143 -27.86 3.12 -8.06
CA SER A 143 -27.90 1.86 -8.81
C SER A 143 -28.94 0.90 -8.23
N VAL A 144 -28.95 0.72 -6.91
CA VAL A 144 -29.89 -0.19 -6.21
C VAL A 144 -31.35 0.24 -6.45
N VAL A 145 -31.65 1.54 -6.36
CA VAL A 145 -33.02 2.06 -6.61
C VAL A 145 -33.48 1.81 -8.06
N SER A 146 -32.57 1.83 -9.04
CA SER A 146 -32.92 1.56 -10.43
C SER A 146 -33.17 0.08 -10.73
N GLU A 147 -32.53 -0.83 -10.01
CA GLU A 147 -32.73 -2.27 -10.13
C GLU A 147 -34.09 -2.68 -9.51
N GLU A 148 -34.41 -2.17 -8.32
CA GLU A 148 -35.69 -2.45 -7.65
C GLU A 148 -36.90 -1.91 -8.42
N ALA A 149 -36.79 -0.71 -9.03
CA ALA A 149 -37.85 -0.15 -9.86
C ALA A 149 -38.07 -0.92 -11.18
N SER A 150 -37.06 -1.67 -11.64
CA SER A 150 -37.15 -2.49 -12.85
C SER A 150 -37.83 -3.84 -12.57
N GLU A 151 -37.64 -4.40 -11.38
CA GLU A 151 -38.28 -5.65 -10.95
C GLU A 151 -39.74 -5.46 -10.48
N SER A 152 -40.12 -4.25 -10.03
CA SER A 152 -41.49 -3.95 -9.57
C SER A 152 -42.49 -3.60 -10.69
N SER A 153 -42.12 -3.75 -11.97
CA SER A 153 -42.96 -3.37 -13.12
C SER A 153 -43.69 -4.55 -13.79
N ALA A 154 -43.62 -5.74 -13.20
CA ALA A 154 -44.51 -6.86 -13.52
C ALA A 154 -45.48 -7.08 -12.35
N GLU A 155 -46.75 -6.72 -12.59
CA GLU A 155 -47.97 -7.11 -11.84
C GLU A 155 -48.56 -6.08 -10.84
N HIS A 156 -49.66 -5.46 -11.33
CA HIS A 156 -50.87 -4.98 -10.65
C HIS A 156 -51.10 -3.47 -10.39
N GLU A 157 -52.08 -2.96 -11.15
CA GLU A 157 -52.93 -1.80 -10.87
C GLU A 157 -53.73 -2.02 -9.56
N ASN A 158 -53.59 -1.13 -8.55
CA ASN A 158 -54.72 -0.43 -7.91
C ASN A 158 -54.35 0.41 -6.66
N GLU A 159 -54.99 1.58 -6.63
CA GLU A 159 -55.47 2.42 -5.50
C GLU A 159 -54.60 2.72 -4.25
N ALA A 160 -54.18 3.99 -4.22
CA ALA A 160 -54.10 4.92 -3.09
C ALA A 160 -54.38 4.38 -1.67
N THR A 161 -53.34 4.34 -0.84
CA THR A 161 -53.49 4.62 0.61
C THR A 161 -52.22 5.29 1.14
N ASN A 162 -52.39 6.48 1.70
CA ASN A 162 -51.34 7.22 2.40
C ASN A 162 -50.79 6.38 3.58
N SER A 163 -49.53 5.98 3.49
CA SER A 163 -48.71 5.68 4.66
C SER A 163 -47.33 6.28 4.42
N ALA A 164 -46.98 7.28 5.22
CA ALA A 164 -45.62 7.78 5.34
C ALA A 164 -44.75 6.69 5.97
N ALA A 165 -44.39 5.69 5.18
CA ALA A 165 -43.25 4.83 5.46
C ALA A 165 -42.02 5.64 5.05
N SER A 166 -41.18 5.97 6.02
CA SER A 166 -39.83 6.43 5.75
C SER A 166 -39.19 5.48 4.75
N GLU A 167 -38.94 5.94 3.52
CA GLU A 167 -38.10 5.25 2.54
C GLU A 167 -36.78 4.91 3.24
N GLU A 168 -36.61 3.66 3.68
CA GLU A 168 -35.32 3.20 4.17
C GLU A 168 -34.40 3.21 2.94
N VAL A 169 -33.58 4.25 2.85
CA VAL A 169 -32.55 4.34 1.82
C VAL A 169 -31.62 3.14 2.02
N ILE A 170 -31.76 2.11 1.17
CA ILE A 170 -30.86 0.95 1.11
C ILE A 170 -29.53 1.44 0.52
N GLY A 171 -28.77 2.16 1.34
CA GLY A 171 -27.45 2.66 1.01
C GLY A 171 -26.39 1.82 1.69
N VAL A 172 -25.25 1.64 1.02
CA VAL A 172 -24.06 1.06 1.65
C VAL A 172 -23.63 1.94 2.83
N ARG A 173 -23.39 1.34 3.98
CA ARG A 173 -22.98 2.07 5.20
C ARG A 173 -21.50 1.88 5.48
N VAL A 174 -20.86 2.98 5.86
CA VAL A 174 -19.52 2.98 6.43
C VAL A 174 -19.63 2.58 7.90
N LEU A 175 -19.16 1.38 8.24
CA LEU A 175 -19.17 0.87 9.61
C LEU A 175 -18.00 1.40 10.43
N TRP A 176 -16.87 1.58 9.75
CA TRP A 176 -15.66 2.17 10.32
C TRP A 176 -14.85 2.81 9.20
N GLY A 177 -14.15 3.90 9.48
CA GLY A 177 -13.24 4.48 8.52
C GLY A 177 -12.23 5.43 9.15
N THR A 178 -11.09 5.59 8.47
CA THR A 178 -10.05 6.53 8.87
C THR A 178 -9.45 7.21 7.64
N PHE A 179 -9.01 8.44 7.84
CA PHE A 179 -8.29 9.24 6.86
C PHE A 179 -6.94 9.61 7.46
N PHE A 180 -5.87 9.39 6.72
CA PHE A 180 -4.54 9.71 7.18
C PHE A 180 -3.61 10.02 6.01
N GLN A 181 -2.51 10.70 6.34
CA GLN A 181 -1.45 10.99 5.41
C GLN A 181 -0.32 9.99 5.65
N LEU A 182 0.16 9.38 4.58
CA LEU A 182 1.31 8.50 4.58
C LEU A 182 2.49 9.22 3.93
N PRO A 183 3.45 9.74 4.71
CA PRO A 183 4.64 10.40 4.15
C PRO A 183 5.44 9.41 3.30
N LEU A 184 5.91 9.85 2.13
CA LEU A 184 6.93 9.13 1.38
C LEU A 184 8.28 9.38 2.06
N ARG A 185 8.82 8.35 2.68
CA ARG A 185 10.07 8.44 3.43
C ARG A 185 11.27 8.19 2.52
N THR A 186 12.39 8.79 2.91
CA THR A 186 13.69 8.52 2.33
C THR A 186 14.64 8.14 3.45
N ALA A 187 15.44 7.09 3.25
CA ALA A 187 16.34 6.60 4.31
C ALA A 187 17.41 7.64 4.70
N VAL A 188 17.76 8.50 3.74
CA VAL A 188 18.74 9.57 3.91
C VAL A 188 18.36 10.77 3.05
N SER A 189 18.69 11.97 3.52
CA SER A 189 18.58 13.17 2.70
C SER A 189 19.51 13.11 1.48
N THR A 190 19.16 13.86 0.43
CA THR A 190 19.95 13.94 -0.81
C THR A 190 21.41 14.34 -0.55
N ASP A 191 21.64 15.27 0.39
CA ASP A 191 22.98 15.71 0.77
C ASP A 191 23.82 14.61 1.41
N VAL A 192 23.20 13.76 2.24
CA VAL A 192 23.85 12.62 2.89
C VAL A 192 24.08 11.50 1.89
N ARG A 193 23.14 11.26 0.96
CA ARG A 193 23.22 10.21 -0.06
C ARG A 193 24.51 10.27 -0.88
N SER A 194 24.94 11.48 -1.26
CA SER A 194 26.18 11.69 -2.01
C SER A 194 27.46 11.37 -1.23
N LYS A 195 27.37 11.31 0.10
CA LYS A 195 28.49 11.07 1.03
C LYS A 195 28.52 9.63 1.55
N LEU A 196 27.54 8.79 1.19
CA LEU A 196 27.48 7.42 1.67
C LEU A 196 28.63 6.58 1.09
N PRO A 197 29.20 5.66 1.90
CA PRO A 197 30.04 4.58 1.40
C PRO A 197 29.37 3.86 0.22
N ALA A 198 30.16 3.53 -0.81
CA ALA A 198 29.64 2.92 -2.05
C ALA A 198 28.90 1.58 -1.83
N ASN A 199 29.19 0.91 -0.71
CA ASN A 199 28.59 -0.36 -0.30
C ASN A 199 27.38 -0.22 0.65
N ILE A 200 26.90 1.01 0.88
CA ILE A 200 25.56 1.26 1.42
C ILE A 200 24.61 1.49 0.24
N LEU A 201 23.49 0.80 0.28
CA LEU A 201 22.39 0.88 -0.66
C LEU A 201 21.18 1.46 0.07
N VAL A 202 20.34 2.17 -0.66
CA VAL A 202 19.14 2.81 -0.12
C VAL A 202 17.94 2.41 -0.95
N CYS A 203 16.86 2.04 -0.27
CA CYS A 203 15.55 1.77 -0.81
C CYS A 203 14.57 2.76 -0.18
N ASP A 204 14.17 3.78 -0.93
CA ASP A 204 13.17 4.77 -0.49
C ASP A 204 11.75 4.23 -0.70
N ASP A 205 10.74 4.89 -0.10
CA ASP A 205 9.35 4.58 -0.42
C ASP A 205 9.05 4.95 -1.89
N PRO A 206 8.39 4.08 -2.66
CA PRO A 206 7.96 4.38 -4.02
C PRO A 206 6.88 5.47 -4.03
N PRO A 207 6.72 6.21 -5.14
CA PRO A 207 5.57 7.08 -5.32
C PRO A 207 4.26 6.27 -5.39
N LEU A 208 3.13 6.96 -5.30
CA LEU A 208 1.82 6.33 -5.46
C LEU A 208 1.68 5.71 -6.84
N SER A 209 1.42 4.40 -6.89
CA SER A 209 1.10 3.67 -8.10
C SER A 209 0.13 2.53 -7.79
N LEU A 210 -0.50 1.96 -8.83
CA LEU A 210 -1.40 0.79 -8.70
C LEU A 210 -0.66 -0.54 -8.63
N GLY A 211 0.58 -0.58 -9.12
CA GLY A 211 1.38 -1.80 -9.26
C GLY A 211 2.67 -1.73 -8.45
N CYS A 212 3.53 -2.73 -8.67
CA CYS A 212 4.84 -2.81 -8.01
C CYS A 212 6.02 -2.75 -8.99
N ASP A 213 5.77 -2.33 -10.24
CA ASP A 213 6.81 -2.32 -11.30
C ASP A 213 8.01 -1.44 -10.92
N ASP A 214 7.75 -0.29 -10.29
CA ASP A 214 8.81 0.61 -9.79
C ASP A 214 9.63 -0.06 -8.68
N ASP A 215 8.98 -0.76 -7.75
CA ASP A 215 9.63 -1.51 -6.66
C ASP A 215 10.49 -2.65 -7.21
N VAL A 216 9.94 -3.44 -8.14
CA VAL A 216 10.66 -4.55 -8.79
C VAL A 216 11.85 -4.02 -9.58
N THR A 217 11.68 -2.93 -10.31
CA THR A 217 12.76 -2.27 -11.07
C THR A 217 13.85 -1.74 -10.14
N ALA A 218 13.48 -1.12 -9.01
CA ALA A 218 14.43 -0.66 -8.01
C ALA A 218 15.21 -1.83 -7.38
N ALA A 219 14.51 -2.88 -6.97
CA ALA A 219 15.11 -4.09 -6.41
C ALA A 219 16.08 -4.76 -7.39
N GLN A 220 15.72 -4.84 -8.68
CA GLN A 220 16.57 -5.40 -9.72
C GLN A 220 17.88 -4.61 -9.88
N LYS A 221 17.79 -3.27 -9.91
CA LYS A 221 18.98 -2.39 -10.00
C LYS A 221 19.90 -2.58 -8.79
N LEU A 222 19.34 -2.66 -7.58
CA LEU A 222 20.12 -2.91 -6.36
C LEU A 222 20.76 -4.29 -6.39
N PHE A 223 20.03 -5.32 -6.79
CA PHE A 223 20.54 -6.68 -6.92
C PHE A 223 21.71 -6.77 -7.90
N GLN A 224 21.60 -6.18 -9.08
CA GLN A 224 22.67 -6.17 -10.09
C GLN A 224 23.93 -5.45 -9.59
N LYS A 225 23.79 -4.45 -8.72
CA LYS A 225 24.94 -3.79 -8.08
C LYS A 225 25.67 -4.71 -7.10
N VAL A 226 24.94 -5.57 -6.36
CA VAL A 226 25.50 -6.51 -5.38
C VAL A 226 26.01 -7.80 -6.06
N CYS A 227 25.31 -8.26 -7.10
CA CYS A 227 25.50 -9.53 -7.78
C CYS A 227 25.42 -9.35 -9.31
N PRO A 228 26.42 -8.72 -9.96
CA PRO A 228 26.36 -8.32 -11.36
C PRO A 228 26.17 -9.49 -12.34
N ASP A 229 26.77 -10.64 -12.05
CA ASP A 229 26.78 -11.81 -12.95
C ASP A 229 25.68 -12.84 -12.61
N LYS A 230 24.68 -12.46 -11.82
CA LYS A 230 23.60 -13.37 -11.40
C LYS A 230 22.25 -12.94 -12.01
N PRO A 231 21.40 -13.90 -12.41
CA PRO A 231 20.04 -13.57 -12.82
C PRO A 231 19.26 -13.03 -11.62
N PHE A 232 18.46 -12.00 -11.87
CA PHE A 232 17.53 -11.44 -10.88
C PHE A 232 16.31 -12.34 -10.77
N LEU A 233 16.15 -12.95 -9.60
CA LEU A 233 15.22 -14.07 -9.34
C LEU A 233 15.56 -15.29 -10.21
N ARG A 234 15.60 -16.48 -9.59
CA ARG A 234 15.74 -17.73 -10.33
C ARG A 234 14.37 -18.38 -10.38
N GLU A 235 14.01 -18.94 -11.53
CA GLU A 235 12.94 -19.95 -11.55
C GLU A 235 13.43 -21.14 -10.71
N GLU A 236 12.66 -21.50 -9.69
CA GLU A 236 12.87 -22.78 -9.03
C GLU A 236 12.51 -23.87 -10.03
N VAL A 237 13.50 -24.70 -10.39
CA VAL A 237 13.24 -25.92 -11.14
C VAL A 237 12.54 -26.88 -10.18
N ILE A 238 11.21 -26.86 -10.19
CA ILE A 238 10.40 -27.86 -9.50
C ILE A 238 10.69 -29.19 -10.20
N SER A 239 11.50 -30.03 -9.55
CA SER A 239 11.72 -31.39 -10.02
C SER A 239 10.39 -32.14 -9.86
N PRO A 240 9.88 -32.85 -10.87
CA PRO A 240 8.70 -33.68 -10.67
C PRO A 240 8.97 -34.71 -9.57
N PRO A 241 7.98 -35.05 -8.73
CA PRO A 241 8.15 -36.07 -7.72
C PRO A 241 8.60 -37.36 -8.40
N THR A 242 9.74 -37.89 -7.97
CA THR A 242 10.27 -39.16 -8.46
C THR A 242 9.31 -40.25 -7.97
N SER A 243 8.45 -40.73 -8.87
CA SER A 243 7.59 -41.89 -8.62
C SER A 243 8.46 -43.15 -8.61
N THR A 244 9.03 -43.44 -7.45
CA THR A 244 9.57 -44.76 -7.13
C THR A 244 8.81 -45.31 -5.94
N GLU A 245 7.86 -46.18 -6.21
CA GLU A 245 7.78 -47.49 -5.56
C GLU A 245 6.84 -48.38 -6.37
N GLY A 246 7.45 -49.27 -7.16
CA GLY A 246 6.76 -50.41 -7.74
C GLY A 246 6.46 -51.40 -6.63
N VAL A 247 5.18 -51.65 -6.40
CA VAL A 247 4.72 -52.81 -5.63
C VAL A 247 4.97 -54.03 -6.49
N GLN A 248 5.93 -54.87 -6.08
CA GLN A 248 6.02 -56.25 -6.55
C GLN A 248 4.93 -57.08 -5.85
N GLU A 249 4.04 -57.68 -6.63
CA GLU A 249 3.27 -58.87 -6.25
C GLU A 249 4.09 -60.14 -6.46
#